data_AF-A0A968CQV5-F1
#
_entry.id   AF-A0A968CQV5-F1
#
_cell.length_a   1.000
_cell.length_b   1.000
_cell.length_c   1.000
_cell.angle_alpha   90.00
_cell.angle_beta   90.00
_cell.angle_gamma   90.00
#
_symmetry.space_group_name_H-M   'P 1'
#
loop_
_entity.id
_entity.type
_entity.pdbx_description
1 polymer ?
#
loop_
_entity_poly.entity_id
_entity_poly.type
_entity_poly.pdbx_seq_one_letter_code
_entity_poly.pdbx_strand_id
1 'polypeptide(L)' 'MARVVEAVAPEYGDRLNWEKIVTKELAGAKRYQSFSKSLGRPAPVPCIVIEGELVFETTPSTEELKACIDRFLKSSPK' A
#
# COMPACT_ATOMS: atom_id res chain seq x y z
N MET A 1 5.96 0.92 -11.49
CA MET A 1 5.11 2.13 -11.38
C MET A 1 4.48 2.12 -10.01
N ALA A 2 4.98 2.95 -9.09
CA ALA A 2 4.36 3.26 -7.79
C ALA A 2 4.32 4.79 -7.58
N ARG A 3 4.20 5.53 -8.69
CA ARG A 3 4.45 6.97 -8.76
C ARG A 3 3.59 7.79 -7.81
N VAL A 4 2.36 7.33 -7.57
CA VAL A 4 1.42 8.01 -6.66
C VAL A 4 1.90 7.92 -5.21
N VAL A 5 2.34 6.74 -4.75
CA VAL A 5 2.89 6.58 -3.39
C VAL A 5 4.22 7.34 -3.26
N GLU A 6 5.09 7.25 -4.28
CA GLU A 6 6.36 7.98 -4.32
C GLU A 6 6.17 9.51 -4.27
N ALA A 7 5.08 10.04 -4.83
CA ALA A 7 4.75 11.47 -4.78
C ALA A 7 4.14 11.90 -3.44
N VAL A 8 3.32 11.04 -2.82
CA VAL A 8 2.57 11.36 -1.59
C VAL A 8 3.40 11.12 -0.33
N ALA A 9 4.21 10.05 -0.29
CA ALA A 9 4.92 9.64 0.91
C ALA A 9 5.83 10.71 1.54
N PRO A 10 6.57 11.53 0.77
CA PRO A 10 7.41 12.58 1.35
C PRO A 10 6.65 13.61 2.20
N GLU A 11 5.35 13.83 1.95
CA GLU A 11 4.53 14.79 2.71
C GLU A 11 4.23 14.32 4.14
N TYR A 12 4.39 13.03 4.42
CA TYR A 12 4.12 12.43 5.73
C TYR A 12 5.37 12.22 6.58
N GLY A 13 6.57 12.36 6.00
CA GLY A 13 7.84 12.18 6.70
C GLY A 13 7.88 10.87 7.50
N ASP A 14 8.37 10.94 8.74
CA ASP A 14 8.51 9.78 9.63
C ASP A 14 7.18 9.17 10.10
N ARG A 15 6.05 9.80 9.80
CA ARG A 15 4.72 9.28 10.17
C ARG A 15 4.24 8.18 9.21
N LEU A 16 4.90 7.98 8.08
CA LEU A 16 4.54 6.98 7.09
C LEU A 16 5.76 6.14 6.72
N ASN A 17 5.71 4.86 7.04
CA ASN A 17 6.64 3.89 6.48
C ASN A 17 5.99 3.18 5.28
N TRP A 18 6.71 3.04 4.19
CA TRP A 18 6.20 2.41 2.98
C TRP A 18 7.30 1.63 2.27
N GLU A 19 6.88 0.60 1.56
CA GLU A 19 7.77 -0.22 0.73
C GLU A 19 7.09 -0.58 -0.59
N LYS A 20 7.90 -0.67 -1.65
CA LYS A 20 7.43 -1.11 -2.97
C LYS A 20 7.72 -2.60 -3.13
N ILE A 21 6.66 -3.39 -3.28
CA ILE A 21 6.79 -4.84 -3.53
C ILE A 21 6.83 -5.10 -5.03
N VAL A 22 7.95 -5.65 -5.52
CA VAL A 22 8.16 -6.01 -6.93
C VAL A 22 8.04 -7.52 -7.11
N THR A 23 6.97 -7.99 -7.75
CA THR A 23 6.68 -9.44 -7.91
C THR A 23 7.64 -10.17 -8.86
N LYS A 24 8.45 -9.44 -9.63
CA LYS A 24 9.53 -10.02 -10.44
C LYS A 24 10.73 -10.49 -9.61
N GLU A 25 10.87 -9.99 -8.38
CA GLU A 25 11.93 -10.40 -7.46
C GLU A 25 11.40 -11.51 -6.55
N LEU A 26 12.24 -12.51 -6.23
CA LEU A 26 11.82 -13.66 -5.43
C LEU A 26 11.23 -13.25 -4.08
N ALA A 27 11.83 -12.25 -3.41
CA ALA A 27 11.32 -11.73 -2.14
C ALA A 27 9.93 -11.10 -2.28
N GLY A 28 9.73 -10.27 -3.32
CA GLY A 28 8.44 -9.67 -3.60
C GLY A 28 7.38 -10.69 -4.02
N ALA A 29 7.74 -11.70 -4.81
CA ALA A 29 6.87 -12.81 -5.18
C ALA A 29 6.39 -13.60 -3.96
N LYS A 30 7.28 -13.89 -2.99
CA LYS A 30 6.92 -14.57 -1.73
C LYS A 30 5.95 -13.74 -0.90
N ARG A 31 6.20 -12.43 -0.75
CA ARG A 31 5.30 -11.52 -0.03
C ARG A 31 3.92 -11.43 -0.68
N TYR A 32 3.88 -11.25 -2.00
CA TYR A 32 2.65 -11.26 -2.78
C TYR A 32 1.87 -12.57 -2.62
N GLN A 33 2.54 -13.72 -2.67
CA GLN A 33 1.91 -15.03 -2.47
C GLN A 33 1.32 -15.16 -1.06
N SER A 34 2.08 -14.74 -0.03
CA SER A 34 1.61 -14.77 1.35
C SER A 34 0.35 -13.92 1.53
N PHE A 35 0.36 -12.71 0.99
CA PHE A 35 -0.78 -11.78 1.07
C PHE A 35 -1.99 -12.28 0.26
N SER A 36 -1.78 -12.82 -0.94
CA SER A 36 -2.87 -13.40 -1.74
C SER A 36 -3.52 -14.59 -1.03
N LYS A 37 -2.73 -15.40 -0.31
CA LYS A 37 -3.27 -16.48 0.52
C LYS A 37 -4.13 -15.96 1.66
N SER A 38 -3.70 -14.91 2.37
CA SER A 38 -4.52 -14.31 3.44
C SER A 38 -5.80 -13.67 2.89
N LEU A 39 -5.78 -13.16 1.65
CA LEU A 39 -6.96 -12.61 0.97
C LEU A 39 -7.93 -13.70 0.45
N GLY A 40 -7.49 -14.96 0.34
CA GLY A 40 -8.26 -16.06 -0.26
C GLY A 40 -8.37 -16.01 -1.79
N ARG A 41 -7.72 -15.03 -2.44
CA ARG A 41 -7.66 -14.87 -3.91
C ARG A 41 -6.34 -14.18 -4.31
N PRO A 42 -5.91 -14.29 -5.59
CA PRO A 42 -4.81 -13.47 -6.08
C PRO A 42 -5.07 -11.98 -5.83
N ALA A 43 -4.12 -11.29 -5.20
CA ALA A 43 -4.23 -9.85 -5.01
C ALA A 43 -4.13 -9.12 -6.37
N PRO A 44 -4.91 -8.04 -6.58
CA PRO A 44 -4.83 -7.28 -7.82
C PRO A 44 -3.45 -6.62 -7.99
N VAL A 45 -3.02 -6.41 -9.24
CA VAL A 45 -1.75 -5.75 -9.56
C VAL A 45 -1.98 -4.65 -10.60
N PRO A 46 -1.66 -3.37 -10.30
CA PRO A 46 -1.14 -2.87 -9.03
C PRO A 46 -2.23 -2.75 -7.95
N CYS A 47 -1.84 -2.88 -6.68
CA CYS A 47 -2.69 -2.59 -5.52
C CYS A 47 -1.90 -1.85 -4.44
N ILE A 48 -2.62 -1.27 -3.48
CA ILE A 48 -2.04 -0.66 -2.28
C ILE A 48 -2.63 -1.34 -1.05
N VAL A 49 -1.74 -1.77 -0.16
CA VAL A 49 -2.05 -2.40 1.12
C VAL A 49 -1.60 -1.45 2.23
N ILE A 50 -2.45 -1.18 3.20
CA ILE A 50 -2.15 -0.31 4.35
C ILE A 50 -2.49 -1.12 5.61
N GLU A 51 -1.57 -1.19 6.58
CA GLU A 51 -1.74 -1.97 7.82
C GLU A 51 -2.18 -3.44 7.58
N GLY A 52 -1.72 -4.04 6.48
CA GLY A 52 -2.06 -5.42 6.11
C GLY A 52 -3.42 -5.60 5.42
N GLU A 53 -4.18 -4.52 5.19
CA GLU A 53 -5.48 -4.56 4.52
C GLU A 53 -5.41 -4.09 3.06
N LEU A 54 -6.15 -4.75 2.16
CA LEU A 54 -6.28 -4.33 0.76
C LEU A 54 -7.16 -3.08 0.68
N VAL A 55 -6.53 -1.90 0.59
CA VAL A 55 -7.25 -0.63 0.58
C VAL A 55 -7.60 -0.16 -0.83
N PHE A 56 -6.70 -0.38 -1.80
CA PHE A 56 -6.94 -0.02 -3.20
C PHE A 56 -6.62 -1.20 -4.12
N GLU A 57 -7.61 -1.62 -4.91
CA GLU A 57 -7.45 -2.65 -5.95
C GLU A 57 -6.91 -2.09 -7.27
N THR A 58 -6.84 -0.77 -7.40
CA THR A 58 -6.30 -0.04 -8.55
C THR A 58 -5.42 1.11 -8.07
N THR A 59 -4.76 1.82 -9.00
CA THR A 59 -3.96 3.01 -8.61
C THR A 59 -4.92 4.18 -8.37
N PRO A 60 -4.97 4.75 -7.15
CA PRO A 60 -5.81 5.91 -6.84
C PRO A 60 -5.17 7.22 -7.34
N SER A 61 -5.91 8.33 -7.23
CA SER A 61 -5.34 9.67 -7.33
C SER A 61 -4.45 10.02 -6.13
N THR A 62 -3.65 11.07 -6.25
CA THR A 62 -2.85 11.61 -5.14
C THR A 62 -3.72 12.08 -3.98
N GLU A 63 -4.84 12.72 -4.27
CA GLU A 63 -5.79 13.24 -3.28
C GLU A 63 -6.50 12.11 -2.53
N GLU A 64 -6.94 11.07 -3.26
CA GLU A 64 -7.58 9.89 -2.68
C GLU A 64 -6.64 9.16 -1.72
N LEU A 65 -5.38 8.98 -2.13
CA LEU A 65 -4.37 8.35 -1.28
C LEU A 65 -4.10 9.17 -0.02
N LYS A 66 -3.93 10.49 -0.15
CA LYS A 66 -3.73 11.40 1.00
C LYS A 66 -4.89 11.34 1.99
N ALA A 67 -6.11 11.49 1.49
CA ALA A 67 -7.32 11.42 2.32
C ALA A 67 -7.46 10.05 3.01
N CYS A 68 -6.96 8.98 2.39
CA CYS A 68 -6.90 7.67 3.01
C CYS A 68 -5.86 7.62 4.15
N ILE A 69 -4.61 8.00 3.87
CA ILE A 69 -3.53 8.01 4.87
C ILE A 69 -3.90 8.89 6.07
N ASP A 70 -4.48 10.07 5.83
CA ASP A 70 -4.94 10.97 6.89
C ASP A 70 -5.98 10.33 7.80
N ARG A 71 -6.87 9.49 7.26
CA ARG A 71 -7.86 8.75 8.07
C ARG A 71 -7.19 7.71 8.95
N PHE A 72 -6.24 6.94 8.40
CA PHE A 72 -5.48 5.96 9.18
C PHE A 72 -4.66 6.63 10.30
N LEU A 73 -3.95 7.71 9.98
CA LEU A 73 -3.14 8.44 10.96
C LEU A 73 -3.95 9.15 12.04
N LYS A 74 -5.21 9.51 11.77
CA LYS A 74 -6.14 10.06 12.78
C LYS A 74 -6.79 8.97 13.63
N SER A 75 -6.93 7.76 13.08
CA SER A 75 -7.59 6.64 13.76
C SER A 75 -6.64 5.81 14.63
N SER A 76 -5.32 5.97 14.51
CA SER A 76 -4.35 5.35 15.42
C SER A 76 -4.39 6.06 16.78
N PRO A 77 -4.88 5.42 17.87
CA PRO A 77 -4.73 5.97 19.20
C PRO A 77 -3.23 6.04 19.56
N LYS A 78 -2.85 7.14 20.20
CA LYS A 78 -1.53 7.36 20.79
C LYS A 78 -1.21 6.32 21.85
#